data_AF-A0A7L2KFQ1-F1
#
_entry.id   AF-A0A7L2KFQ1-F1
#
_cell.length_a   1.000
_cell.length_b   1.000
_cell.length_c   1.000
_cell.angle_alpha   90.00
_cell.angle_beta   90.00
_cell.angle_gamma   90.00
#
_symmetry.space_group_name_H-M   'P 1'
#
loop_
_entity.id
_entity.type
_entity.pdbx_description
1 polymer ?
#
loop_
_entity_poly.entity_id
_entity_poly.type
_entity_poly.pdbx_seq_one_letter_code
_entity_poly.pdbx_strand_id
1 'polypeptide(L)'
;VLEAHKQGLRPALGYELNPWLLCLANYRAWKAGYHGSVSFLKKDLWKVNLSDCHNVIVFLAPSVKPPLATKLLAELPDDARVVSGRFPFPCWTPSSSLGQGLEQCWAYDMKEVRREAKSRAQEKSQL
;
A
#
# COMPACT_ATOMS: atom_id res chain seq x y z
N VAL A 1 6.17 -8.16 -2.33
CA VAL A 1 6.54 -8.16 -3.77
C VAL A 1 6.68 -9.57 -4.31
N LEU A 2 7.64 -10.38 -3.85
CA LEU A 2 7.79 -11.78 -4.32
C LEU A 2 6.52 -12.61 -4.12
N GLU A 3 5.91 -12.54 -2.94
CA GLU A 3 4.69 -13.29 -2.68
C GLU A 3 3.52 -12.81 -3.55
N ALA A 4 3.32 -11.49 -3.67
CA ALA A 4 2.34 -10.91 -4.58
C ALA A 4 2.53 -11.43 -6.03
N HIS A 5 3.77 -11.56 -6.49
CA HIS A 5 4.08 -12.14 -7.78
C HIS A 5 3.69 -13.64 -7.86
N LYS A 6 3.98 -14.44 -6.84
CA LYS A 6 3.56 -15.84 -6.80
C LYS A 6 2.04 -16.01 -6.84
N GLN A 7 1.30 -15.07 -6.24
CA GLN A 7 -0.16 -15.01 -6.27
C GLN A 7 -0.73 -14.43 -7.59
N GLY A 8 0.09 -14.22 -8.62
CA GLY A 8 -0.36 -13.77 -9.95
C GLY A 8 -0.51 -12.25 -10.10
N LEU A 9 -0.22 -11.44 -9.07
CA LEU A 9 -0.31 -9.98 -9.18
C LEU A 9 0.82 -9.43 -10.06
N ARG A 10 0.47 -8.64 -11.07
CA ARG A 10 1.41 -8.02 -12.02
C ARG A 10 1.00 -6.58 -12.33
N PRO A 11 1.97 -5.67 -12.57
CA PRO A 11 3.39 -5.82 -12.26
C PRO A 11 3.63 -5.84 -10.73
N ALA A 12 4.67 -6.58 -10.28
CA ALA A 12 5.03 -6.67 -8.87
C ALA A 12 6.24 -5.76 -8.58
N LEU A 13 5.96 -4.55 -8.09
CA LEU A 13 6.94 -3.51 -7.82
C LEU A 13 7.17 -3.32 -6.31
N GLY A 14 8.42 -3.11 -5.91
CA GLY A 14 8.81 -2.70 -4.56
C GLY A 14 9.58 -1.40 -4.57
N TYR A 15 9.18 -0.45 -3.74
CA TYR A 15 9.89 0.83 -3.54
C TYR A 15 10.60 0.81 -2.20
N GLU A 16 11.90 1.10 -2.20
CA GLU A 16 12.73 1.15 -1.01
C GLU A 16 13.86 2.17 -1.21
N LEU A 17 14.17 2.95 -0.18
CA LEU A 17 15.24 3.96 -0.24
C LEU A 17 16.59 3.40 0.20
N ASN A 18 16.58 2.41 1.10
CA ASN A 18 17.79 1.81 1.63
C ASN A 18 18.45 0.87 0.60
N PRO A 19 19.64 1.19 0.08
CA PRO A 19 20.31 0.37 -0.94
C PRO A 19 20.65 -1.04 -0.42
N TRP A 20 20.93 -1.21 0.87
CA TRP A 20 21.21 -2.53 1.44
C TRP A 20 19.98 -3.45 1.41
N LEU A 21 18.80 -2.90 1.72
CA LEU A 21 17.54 -3.65 1.66
C LEU A 21 17.17 -3.98 0.20
N LEU A 22 17.45 -3.08 -0.75
CA LEU A 22 17.30 -3.37 -2.17
C LEU A 22 18.22 -4.50 -2.64
N CYS A 23 19.50 -4.49 -2.26
CA CYS A 23 20.43 -5.58 -2.57
C CYS A 23 19.94 -6.90 -1.98
N LEU A 24 19.52 -6.90 -0.72
CA LEU A 24 18.97 -8.08 -0.05
C LEU A 24 17.68 -8.58 -0.73
N ALA A 25 16.79 -7.68 -1.13
CA ALA A 25 15.55 -8.02 -1.81
C ALA A 25 15.81 -8.64 -3.20
N ASN A 26 16.73 -8.05 -3.98
CA ASN A 26 17.15 -8.60 -5.27
C ASN A 26 17.83 -9.96 -5.12
N TYR A 27 18.73 -10.12 -4.14
CA TYR A 27 19.36 -11.40 -3.84
C TYR A 27 18.33 -12.48 -3.49
N ARG A 28 17.33 -12.16 -2.66
CA ARG A 28 16.23 -13.08 -2.32
C ARG A 28 15.38 -13.43 -3.53
N ALA A 29 15.11 -12.47 -4.42
CA ALA A 29 14.38 -12.71 -5.66
C ALA A 29 15.16 -13.62 -6.61
N TRP A 30 16.46 -13.39 -6.75
CA TRP A 30 17.36 -14.24 -7.53
C TRP A 30 17.43 -15.66 -6.97
N LYS A 31 17.66 -15.82 -5.66
CA LYS A 31 17.69 -17.13 -5.00
C LYS A 31 16.38 -17.89 -5.16
N ALA A 32 15.25 -17.19 -5.24
CA ALA A 32 13.93 -17.79 -5.45
C ALA A 32 13.57 -18.03 -6.92
N GLY A 33 14.44 -17.69 -7.88
CA GLY A 33 14.21 -17.88 -9.31
C GLY A 33 13.31 -16.83 -9.98
N TYR A 34 12.99 -15.73 -9.29
CA TYR A 34 12.10 -14.66 -9.79
C TYR A 34 12.88 -13.42 -10.27
N HIS A 35 14.17 -13.55 -10.55
CA HIS A 35 14.97 -12.46 -11.09
C HIS A 35 14.38 -11.96 -12.43
N GLY A 36 14.20 -10.65 -12.59
CA GLY A 36 13.56 -10.05 -13.77
C GLY A 36 12.03 -10.13 -13.80
N SER A 37 11.42 -10.99 -12.97
CA SER A 37 9.96 -11.13 -12.88
C SER A 37 9.33 -10.20 -11.83
N VAL A 38 10.14 -9.74 -10.87
CA VAL A 38 9.82 -8.67 -9.92
C VAL A 38 10.83 -7.54 -10.04
N SER A 39 10.42 -6.32 -9.73
CA SER A 39 11.34 -5.16 -9.77
C SER A 39 11.35 -4.43 -8.43
N PHE A 40 12.55 -4.14 -7.94
CA PHE A 40 12.77 -3.31 -6.77
C PHE A 40 13.45 -2.00 -7.20
N LEU A 41 12.84 -0.87 -6.90
CA LEU A 41 13.25 0.43 -7.37
C LEU A 41 13.67 1.32 -6.20
N LYS A 42 14.86 1.92 -6.32
CA LYS A 42 15.33 2.96 -5.40
C LYS A 42 14.62 4.28 -5.65
N LYS A 43 13.36 4.37 -5.23
CA LYS A 43 12.54 5.58 -5.39
C LYS A 43 11.85 5.95 -4.10
N ASP A 44 11.66 7.25 -3.95
CA ASP A 44 10.85 7.81 -2.88
C ASP A 44 9.36 7.60 -3.20
N LEU A 45 8.66 6.92 -2.30
CA LEU A 45 7.23 6.67 -2.41
C LEU A 45 6.45 7.95 -2.65
N TRP A 46 6.86 9.09 -2.07
CA TRP A 46 6.15 10.36 -2.20
C TRP A 46 6.20 10.92 -3.63
N LYS A 47 7.24 10.60 -4.40
CA LYS A 47 7.48 11.11 -5.75
C LYS A 47 7.02 10.17 -6.87
N VAL A 48 6.67 8.95 -6.52
CA VAL A 48 6.17 7.95 -7.47
C VAL A 48 4.68 8.22 -7.74
N ASN A 49 4.28 8.11 -9.01
CA ASN A 49 2.87 8.11 -9.39
C ASN A 49 2.27 6.72 -9.12
N LEU A 50 1.19 6.68 -8.33
CA LEU A 50 0.48 5.44 -7.99
C LEU A 50 -0.84 5.26 -8.77
N SER A 51 -1.15 6.10 -9.75
CA SER A 51 -2.41 6.04 -10.53
C SER A 51 -2.71 4.72 -11.18
N ASP A 52 -1.68 3.97 -11.56
CA ASP A 52 -1.83 2.71 -12.28
C ASP A 52 -1.79 1.49 -11.33
N CYS A 53 -1.71 1.74 -10.03
CA CYS A 53 -1.59 0.70 -9.00
C CYS A 53 -2.96 0.32 -8.43
N HIS A 54 -3.41 -0.90 -8.74
CA HIS A 54 -4.69 -1.44 -8.26
C HIS A 54 -4.55 -2.17 -6.91
N ASN A 55 -3.37 -2.68 -6.59
CA ASN A 55 -3.11 -3.38 -5.33
C ASN A 55 -1.87 -2.79 -4.67
N VAL A 56 -2.04 -2.20 -3.49
CA VAL A 56 -0.96 -1.53 -2.76
C VAL A 56 -0.81 -2.16 -1.38
N ILE A 57 0.40 -2.61 -1.06
CA ILE A 57 0.72 -3.20 0.25
C ILE A 57 1.72 -2.27 0.95
N VAL A 58 1.38 -1.81 2.16
CA VAL A 58 2.19 -0.85 2.92
C VAL A 58 2.52 -1.36 4.30
N PHE A 59 3.82 -1.37 4.63
CA PHE A 59 4.34 -1.72 5.94
C PHE A 59 5.25 -0.60 6.42
N LEU A 60 4.64 0.42 7.03
CA LEU A 60 5.32 1.66 7.41
C LEU A 60 4.93 2.10 8.83
N ALA A 61 5.75 2.97 9.42
CA ALA A 61 5.54 3.51 10.77
C ALA A 61 4.22 4.32 10.89
N PRO A 62 3.64 4.41 12.10
CA PRO A 62 2.40 5.16 12.33
C PRO A 62 2.47 6.64 11.91
N SER A 63 3.62 7.28 12.12
CA SER A 63 3.84 8.70 11.82
C SER A 63 3.69 9.06 10.34
N VAL A 64 3.93 8.10 9.43
CA VAL A 64 3.82 8.33 7.99
C VAL A 64 2.45 7.93 7.43
N LYS A 65 1.59 7.26 8.21
CA LYS A 65 0.26 6.82 7.75
C LYS A 65 -0.65 7.99 7.36
N PRO A 66 -0.75 9.10 8.13
CA PRO A 66 -1.61 10.21 7.74
C PRO A 66 -1.25 10.87 6.39
N PRO A 67 0.01 11.31 6.14
CA PRO A 67 0.35 11.87 4.83
C PRO A 67 0.22 10.85 3.70
N LEU A 68 0.48 9.57 3.99
CA LEU A 68 0.32 8.50 3.00
C LEU A 68 -1.13 8.29 2.63
N ALA A 69 -2.05 8.33 3.61
CA ALA A 69 -3.48 8.24 3.35
C ALA A 69 -3.92 9.33 2.36
N THR A 70 -3.47 10.58 2.56
CA THR A 70 -3.78 11.69 1.65
C THR A 70 -3.27 11.42 0.24
N LYS A 71 -2.03 10.95 0.08
CA LYS A 71 -1.47 10.62 -1.24
C LYS A 71 -2.24 9.48 -1.93
N LEU A 72 -2.54 8.40 -1.21
CA LEU A 72 -3.25 7.25 -1.76
C LEU A 72 -4.69 7.63 -2.16
N LEU A 73 -5.36 8.47 -1.36
CA LEU A 73 -6.69 8.99 -1.70
C LEU A 73 -6.68 9.87 -2.96
N ALA A 74 -5.62 10.64 -3.18
CA ALA A 74 -5.48 11.51 -4.33
C ALA A 74 -5.12 10.75 -5.63
N GLU A 75 -4.25 9.74 -5.53
CA GLU A 75 -3.64 9.13 -6.71
C GLU A 75 -4.24 7.79 -7.12
N LEU A 76 -4.66 6.94 -6.19
CA LEU A 76 -5.12 5.59 -6.55
C LEU A 76 -6.43 5.61 -7.33
N PRO A 77 -6.72 4.62 -8.19
CA PRO A 77 -8.02 4.49 -8.81
C PRO A 77 -9.09 4.06 -7.77
N ASP A 78 -10.38 4.15 -8.13
CA ASP A 78 -11.50 3.80 -7.23
C ASP A 78 -11.59 2.30 -6.95
N ASP A 79 -11.21 1.47 -7.91
CA ASP A 79 -11.19 0.01 -7.80
C ASP A 79 -9.92 -0.54 -7.12
N ALA A 80 -9.02 0.34 -6.67
CA ALA A 80 -7.82 -0.08 -5.96
C ALA A 80 -8.12 -0.61 -4.55
N ARG A 81 -7.30 -1.56 -4.13
CA ARG A 81 -7.25 -2.10 -2.77
C ARG A 81 -5.92 -1.80 -2.11
N VAL A 82 -6.00 -1.26 -0.90
CA VAL A 82 -4.82 -0.97 -0.05
C VAL A 82 -4.80 -1.95 1.11
N VAL A 83 -3.66 -2.59 1.35
CA VAL A 83 -3.43 -3.44 2.51
C VAL A 83 -2.36 -2.80 3.38
N SER A 84 -2.71 -2.53 4.63
CA SER A 84 -1.81 -1.98 5.64
C SER A 84 -1.43 -3.05 6.63
N GLY A 85 -0.13 -3.27 6.85
CA GLY A 85 0.37 -4.14 7.90
C GLY A 85 0.72 -3.38 9.18
N ARG A 86 0.62 -4.06 10.33
CA ARG A 86 0.98 -3.66 11.71
C ARG A 86 0.24 -2.48 12.31
N PHE A 87 -0.09 -1.46 11.50
CA PHE A 87 -0.84 -0.29 11.93
C PHE A 87 -1.93 0.07 10.91
N PRO A 88 -3.16 0.37 11.35
CA PRO A 88 -4.24 0.80 10.44
C PRO A 88 -4.04 2.25 9.98
N PHE A 89 -4.80 2.65 8.96
CA PHE A 89 -4.99 4.06 8.63
C PHE A 89 -6.02 4.68 9.58
N PRO A 90 -5.68 5.74 10.36
CA PRO A 90 -6.54 6.23 11.45
C PRO A 90 -7.94 6.70 11.04
N CYS A 91 -8.08 7.27 9.84
CA CYS A 91 -9.34 7.88 9.38
C CYS A 91 -10.11 7.01 8.38
N TRP A 92 -9.68 5.77 8.15
CA TRP A 92 -10.28 4.87 7.17
C TRP A 92 -10.91 3.67 7.85
N THR A 93 -12.11 3.32 7.41
CA THR A 93 -12.78 2.09 7.86
C THR A 93 -12.23 0.91 7.06
N PRO A 94 -11.65 -0.11 7.72
CA PRO A 94 -11.15 -1.29 7.02
C PRO A 94 -12.32 -2.15 6.51
N SER A 95 -12.21 -2.62 5.27
CA SER A 95 -13.13 -3.60 4.67
C SER A 95 -12.96 -5.00 5.28
N SER A 96 -11.73 -5.35 5.66
CA SER A 96 -11.42 -6.57 6.39
C SER A 96 -10.13 -6.40 7.19
N SER A 97 -9.94 -7.25 8.19
CA SER A 97 -8.69 -7.36 8.94
C SER A 97 -8.35 -8.82 9.19
N LEU A 98 -7.05 -9.14 9.21
CA LEU A 98 -6.56 -10.50 9.43
C LEU A 98 -5.32 -10.47 10.32
N GLY A 99 -5.15 -11.51 11.14
CA GLY A 99 -4.03 -11.63 12.09
C GLY A 99 -4.29 -10.98 13.45
N GLN A 100 -3.29 -11.04 14.33
CA GLN A 100 -3.36 -10.49 15.69
C GLN A 100 -2.00 -9.91 16.10
N GLY A 101 -2.01 -8.81 16.86
CA GLY A 101 -0.79 -8.18 17.38
C GLY A 101 0.12 -7.66 16.26
N LEU A 102 1.38 -8.10 16.23
CA LEU A 102 2.37 -7.63 15.27
C LEU A 102 2.08 -8.07 13.82
N GLU A 103 1.36 -9.17 13.66
CA GLU A 103 0.99 -9.76 12.37
C GLU A 103 -0.37 -9.26 11.86
N GLN A 104 -0.98 -8.29 12.55
CA GLN A 104 -2.27 -7.76 12.14
C GLN A 104 -2.17 -6.93 10.85
N CYS A 105 -3.12 -7.12 9.95
CA CYS A 105 -3.25 -6.38 8.71
C CYS A 105 -4.70 -5.92 8.48
N TRP A 106 -4.85 -4.85 7.71
CA TRP A 106 -6.13 -4.22 7.38
C TRP A 106 -6.20 -3.97 5.89
N ALA A 107 -7.31 -4.35 5.26
CA ALA A 107 -7.57 -4.09 3.85
C ALA A 107 -8.62 -2.98 3.70
N TYR A 108 -8.41 -2.11 2.72
CA TYR A 108 -9.24 -0.95 2.43
C TYR A 108 -9.60 -0.93 0.96
N ASP A 109 -10.88 -0.68 0.68
CA ASP A 109 -11.40 -0.50 -0.67
C ASP A 109 -11.50 1.00 -0.97
N MET A 110 -10.77 1.48 -1.99
CA MET A 110 -10.60 2.92 -2.19
C MET A 110 -11.93 3.62 -2.55
N LYS A 111 -12.84 2.93 -3.23
CA LYS A 111 -14.19 3.43 -3.52
C LYS A 111 -14.96 3.72 -2.23
N GLU A 112 -14.92 2.79 -1.29
CA GLU A 112 -15.61 2.91 0.00
C GLU A 112 -14.98 4.00 0.87
N VAL A 113 -13.65 4.02 0.96
CA VAL A 113 -12.92 5.05 1.70
C VAL A 113 -13.28 6.46 1.17
N ARG A 114 -13.34 6.65 -0.15
CA ARG A 114 -13.71 7.94 -0.75
C ARG A 114 -15.18 8.29 -0.52
N ARG A 115 -16.07 7.31 -0.58
CA ARG A 115 -17.50 7.50 -0.29
C ARG A 115 -17.68 8.04 1.13
N GLU A 116 -17.03 7.43 2.11
CA GLU A 116 -17.09 7.88 3.50
C GLU A 116 -16.40 9.23 3.73
N ALA A 117 -15.32 9.53 3.00
CA ALA A 117 -14.67 10.84 3.07
C ALA A 117 -15.60 11.95 2.57
N LYS A 118 -16.34 11.70 1.49
CA LYS A 118 -17.34 12.64 0.95
C LYS A 118 -18.52 12.85 1.90
N SER A 119 -19.05 11.79 2.50
CA SER A 119 -20.16 11.91 3.46
C SER A 119 -19.77 12.73 4.69
N ARG A 120 -18.57 12.48 5.25
CA ARG A 120 -18.01 13.25 6.38
C ARG A 120 -17.79 14.72 6.04
N ALA A 121 -17.42 15.03 4.79
CA ALA A 121 -17.26 16.41 4.35
C ALA A 121 -18.61 17.15 4.27
N GLN A 122 -19.66 16.48 3.75
CA GLN A 122 -21.00 17.05 3.66
C GLN A 122 -21.61 17.33 5.04
N GLU A 123 -21.45 16.41 5.99
CA GLU A 123 -21.93 16.57 7.38
C GLU A 123 -21.27 17.78 8.05
N LYS A 124 -19.96 17.97 7.88
CA LYS A 124 -19.24 19.13 8.41
C LYS A 124 -19.63 20.47 7.80
N SER A 125 -20.14 20.49 6.57
CA SER A 125 -20.63 21.72 5.93
C SER A 125 -22.04 22.11 6.35
N GLN A 126 -22.76 21.22 7.05
CA GLN A 126 -24.12 21.44 7.56
C GLN A 126 -24.13 21.81 9.05
N LEU A 127 -22.98 21.71 9.73
CA LEU A 127 -22.74 22.13 11.11
C LEU A 127 -22.06 23.50 11.14
#